data_AF-A0A7G2SGL4-F1
#
_entry.id   AF-A0A7G2SGL4-F1
#
_cell.length_a   1.000
_cell.length_b   1.000
_cell.length_c   1.000
_cell.angle_alpha   90.00
_cell.angle_beta   90.00
_cell.angle_gamma   90.00
#
_symmetry.space_group_name_H-M   'P 1'
#
loop_
_entity.id
_entity.type
_entity.pdbx_description
1 polymer ?
#
loop_
_entity_poly.entity_id
_entity_poly.type
_entity_poly.pdbx_seq_one_letter_code
_entity_poly.pdbx_strand_id
1 'polypeptide(L)' 'MKTTVKYVVLKGDDYQLGTPLHEDQLDAPAEYFDQIPTTYIFNGRNFRLKYKELNRKYSHYDEIEESQNILVKLIAI' A
#
# COMPACT_ATOMS: atom_id res chain seq x y z
N MET A 1 -1.39 -6.04 14.25
CA MET A 1 -2.73 -5.57 13.76
C MET A 1 -2.85 -5.99 12.32
N LYS A 2 -4.07 -6.25 11.83
CA LYS A 2 -4.24 -6.65 10.43
C LYS A 2 -3.97 -5.46 9.51
N THR A 3 -2.86 -5.50 8.77
CA THR A 3 -2.46 -4.43 7.84
C THR A 3 -2.57 -4.94 6.41
N THR A 4 -3.43 -4.31 5.61
CA THR A 4 -3.53 -4.52 4.17
C THR A 4 -2.78 -3.40 3.44
N VAL A 5 -1.88 -3.75 2.53
CA VAL A 5 -1.10 -2.79 1.73
C VAL A 5 -1.36 -3.06 0.25
N LYS A 6 -1.89 -2.06 -0.45
CA LYS A 6 -2.19 -2.16 -1.88
C LYS A 6 -1.30 -1.21 -2.67
N TYR A 7 -0.62 -1.74 -3.68
CA TYR A 7 0.25 -0.94 -4.55
C TYR A 7 -0.41 -0.73 -5.90
N VAL A 8 -0.50 0.53 -6.33
CA VAL A 8 -1.09 0.91 -7.62
C VAL A 8 -0.16 1.85 -8.38
N VAL A 9 -0.14 1.73 -9.71
CA VAL A 9 0.62 2.63 -10.59
C VAL A 9 -0.26 3.81 -10.99
N LEU A 10 0.26 5.03 -10.84
CA LEU A 10 -0.40 6.24 -11.33
C LEU A 10 -0.09 6.50 -12.80
N LYS A 11 1.12 6.20 -13.25
CA LYS A 11 1.52 6.40 -14.64
C LYS A 11 2.78 5.60 -14.94
N GLY A 12 2.84 5.00 -16.12
CA GLY A 12 4.03 4.39 -16.70
C GLY A 12 3.76 4.05 -18.16
N ASP A 13 4.80 3.95 -18.99
CA ASP A 13 4.62 3.70 -20.42
C ASP A 13 3.91 2.35 -20.70
N ASP A 14 4.10 1.38 -19.78
CA ASP A 14 3.49 0.05 -19.86
C ASP A 14 2.30 -0.16 -18.91
N TYR A 15 1.84 0.87 -18.17
CA TYR A 15 0.77 0.73 -17.17
C TYR A 15 -0.31 1.77 -17.35
N GLN A 16 -1.57 1.33 -17.32
CA GLN A 16 -2.70 2.24 -17.26
C GLN A 16 -2.76 2.93 -15.89
N LEU A 17 -3.31 4.15 -15.85
CA LEU A 17 -3.55 4.88 -14.61
C LEU A 17 -4.44 4.04 -13.68
N GLY A 18 -3.95 3.79 -12.46
CA GLY A 18 -4.66 3.03 -11.44
C GLY A 18 -4.45 1.52 -11.53
N THR A 19 -3.58 1.00 -12.41
CA THR A 19 -3.31 -0.44 -12.47
C THR A 19 -2.78 -0.95 -11.12
N PRO A 20 -3.46 -1.93 -10.48
CA PRO A 20 -2.95 -2.57 -9.27
C PRO A 20 -1.75 -3.45 -9.62
N LEU A 21 -0.66 -3.31 -8.86
CA LEU A 21 0.49 -4.22 -8.97
C LEU A 21 0.27 -5.48 -8.14
N HIS A 22 -0.06 -5.31 -6.86
CA HIS A 22 -0.37 -6.39 -5.92
C HIS A 22 -0.99 -5.80 -4.63
N GLU A 23 -1.48 -6.69 -3.78
CA GLU A 23 -2.02 -6.40 -2.45
C GLU A 23 -1.51 -7.44 -1.46
N ASP A 24 -0.94 -6.98 -0.35
CA ASP A 24 -0.42 -7.83 0.72
C ASP A 24 -1.25 -7.68 1.98
N GLN A 25 -1.48 -8.79 2.67
CA GLN A 25 -2.02 -8.81 4.03
C GLN A 25 -0.92 -9.25 4.99
N LEU A 26 -0.63 -8.38 5.96
CA LEU A 26 0.49 -8.51 6.88
C LEU A 26 -0.01 -8.36 8.31
N ASP A 27 0.62 -9.07 9.26
CA ASP A 27 0.54 -8.69 10.66
C ASP A 27 1.66 -7.69 10.96
N ALA A 28 1.36 -6.41 10.73
CA ALA A 28 2.29 -5.31 10.86
C ALA A 28 1.69 -4.22 11.75
N PRO A 29 2.50 -3.46 12.50
CA PRO A 29 2.00 -2.45 13.43
C PRO A 29 1.63 -1.14 12.71
N ALA A 30 1.11 -0.17 13.47
CA ALA A 30 0.62 1.12 12.93
C ALA A 30 1.74 1.93 12.24
N GLU A 31 2.96 1.80 12.74
CA GLU A 31 4.17 2.48 12.28
C GLU A 31 4.65 1.97 10.91
N TYR A 32 4.13 0.82 10.44
CA TYR A 32 4.47 0.29 9.12
C TYR A 32 4.23 1.30 8.01
N PHE A 33 3.20 2.15 8.15
CA PHE A 33 2.92 3.23 7.20
C PHE A 33 4.15 4.11 6.94
N ASP A 34 4.93 4.42 7.97
CA ASP A 34 6.12 5.29 7.87
C ASP A 34 7.36 4.54 7.37
N GLN A 35 7.35 3.22 7.44
CA GLN A 35 8.43 2.34 6.98
C GLN A 35 8.35 2.01 5.49
N ILE A 36 7.28 2.40 4.79
CA ILE A 36 7.12 2.15 3.36
C ILE A 36 8.25 2.83 2.57
N PRO A 37 9.03 2.05 1.79
CA PRO A 37 10.18 2.57 1.09
C PRO A 37 9.78 3.54 -0.02
N THR A 38 10.67 4.50 -0.31
CA THR A 38 10.47 5.46 -1.40
C THR A 38 10.65 4.85 -2.80
N THR A 39 11.34 3.70 -2.86
CA THR A 39 11.59 2.94 -4.09
C THR A 39 11.04 1.54 -3.91
N TYR A 40 10.32 1.06 -4.92
CA TYR A 40 9.70 -0.26 -4.93
C TYR A 40 10.13 -1.02 -6.18
N ILE A 41 10.53 -2.29 -6.03
CA ILE A 41 10.96 -3.14 -7.13
C ILE A 41 9.92 -4.24 -7.32
N PHE A 42 9.37 -4.35 -8.52
CA PHE A 42 8.38 -5.37 -8.85
C PHE A 42 8.60 -5.90 -10.25
N ASN A 43 8.69 -7.22 -10.38
CA ASN A 43 8.98 -7.91 -11.65
C ASN A 43 10.20 -7.33 -12.40
N GLY A 44 11.26 -7.00 -11.66
CA GLY A 44 12.49 -6.43 -12.22
C GLY A 44 12.39 -4.96 -12.68
N ARG A 45 11.27 -4.28 -12.41
CA ARG A 45 11.06 -2.85 -12.71
C ARG A 45 11.10 -2.01 -11.45
N ASN A 46 11.62 -0.80 -11.58
CA ASN A 46 11.70 0.17 -10.50
C ASN A 46 10.50 1.11 -10.53
N PHE A 47 9.99 1.40 -9.34
CA PHE A 47 8.91 2.33 -9.13
C PHE A 47 9.29 3.31 -8.04
N ARG A 48 8.91 4.57 -8.21
CA ARG A 48 9.04 5.61 -7.20
C ARG A 48 7.72 5.80 -6.47
N LEU A 49 7.76 5.82 -5.14
CA LEU A 49 6.65 6.25 -4.32
C LEU A 49 6.33 7.72 -4.60
N LYS A 50 5.10 7.98 -5.02
CA LYS A 50 4.59 9.35 -5.21
C LYS A 50 3.69 9.78 -4.05
N TYR A 51 2.83 8.87 -3.60
CA TYR A 51 1.85 9.18 -2.57
C TYR A 51 1.47 7.90 -1.80
N LYS A 52 1.11 8.03 -0.52
CA LYS A 52 0.57 6.95 0.30
C LYS A 52 -0.61 7.45 1.11
N GLU A 53 -1.64 6.62 1.24
CA GLU A 53 -2.87 6.91 1.99
C GLU A 53 -3.04 5.89 3.10
N LEU A 54 -3.51 6.34 4.26
CA LEU A 54 -3.74 5.51 5.43
C LEU A 54 -5.22 5.59 5.82
N ASN A 55 -5.86 4.43 5.93
CA ASN A 55 -7.20 4.28 6.47
C ASN A 55 -7.19 3.23 7.58
N ARG A 56 -7.48 3.65 8.82
CA ARG A 56 -7.58 2.75 9.98
C ARG A 56 -9.05 2.57 10.34
N LYS A 57 -9.43 1.32 10.62
CA LYS A 57 -10.76 0.96 11.11
C LYS A 57 -10.62 0.37 12.51
N TYR A 58 -11.49 0.83 13.39
CA TYR A 58 -11.66 0.34 14.76
C TYR A 58 -13.14 -0.01 14.94
N SER A 59 -13.49 -1.29 14.98
CA SER A 59 -14.84 -1.73 15.38
C SER A 59 -14.89 -2.03 16.87
N HIS A 60 -15.91 -1.53 17.55
CA HIS A 60 -16.16 -1.77 18.99
C HIS A 60 -17.40 -2.65 19.23
N TYR A 61 -18.03 -3.16 18.17
CA TYR A 61 -19.37 -3.73 18.26
C TYR A 61 -19.43 -5.22 18.60
N ASP A 62 -18.46 -6.05 18.18
CA ASP A 62 -18.48 -7.51 18.47
C ASP A 62 -17.09 -8.09 18.83
N GLU A 63 -16.01 -7.60 18.23
CA GLU A 63 -14.61 -7.85 18.61
C GLU A 63 -13.80 -6.57 18.37
N ILE A 64 -12.75 -6.32 19.18
CA ILE A 64 -11.79 -5.24 18.92
C ILE A 64 -10.94 -5.66 17.70
N GLU A 65 -11.49 -5.46 16.51
CA GLU A 65 -10.73 -5.60 15.27
C GLU A 65 -10.11 -4.24 14.91
N GLU A 66 -8.81 -4.13 15.18
CA GLU A 66 -7.99 -3.05 14.63
C GLU A 66 -7.43 -3.47 13.28
N SER A 67 -7.83 -2.75 12.23
CA SER A 67 -7.27 -2.95 10.90
C SER A 67 -6.74 -1.65 10.28
N GLN A 68 -5.67 -1.81 9.52
CA GLN A 68 -4.97 -0.75 8.82
C GLN A 68 -4.99 -1.07 7.33
N ASN A 69 -5.42 -0.12 6.50
CA ASN A 69 -5.40 -0.22 5.05
C ASN A 69 -4.52 0.89 4.50
N ILE A 70 -3.52 0.52 3.71
CA ILE A 70 -2.57 1.46 3.13
C ILE A 70 -2.65 1.34 1.61
N LEU A 71 -2.89 2.46 0.93
CA LEU A 71 -2.81 2.55 -0.52
C LEU A 71 -1.52 3.27 -0.92
N VAL A 72 -0.67 2.57 -1.66
CA VAL A 72 0.64 3.05 -2.12
C VAL A 72 0.55 3.37 -3.60
N LYS A 73 0.73 4.64 -3.94
CA LYS A 73 0.65 5.14 -5.31
C LYS A 73 2.05 5.39 -5.87
N LEU A 74 2.37 4.65 -6.92
CA LEU A 74 3.69 4.55 -7.51
C LEU A 74 3.74 5.19 -8.91
N ILE A 75 4.93 5.60 -9.35
CA ILE A 75 5.21 6.00 -10.74
C ILE A 75 6.35 5.10 -11.24
N ALA A 76 6.20 4.54 -12.44
CA ALA A 76 7.28 3.76 -13.07
C ALA A 76 8.47 4.68 -13.39
N ILE A 77 9.69 4.19 -13.16
CA ILE A 77 10.94 4.88 -13.48
C ILE A 77 11.58 4.24 -14.72
#